data_AF-A0A2D8PCA9-F1
#
_entry.id   AF-A0A2D8PCA9-F1
#
_cell.length_a   1.000
_cell.length_b   1.000
_cell.length_c   1.000
_cell.angle_alpha   90.00
_cell.angle_beta   90.00
_cell.angle_gamma   90.00
#
_symmetry.space_group_name_H-M   'P 1'
#
loop_
_entity.id
_entity.type
_entity.pdbx_description
1 polymer ?
#
loop_
_entity_poly.entity_id
_entity_poly.type
_entity_poly.pdbx_seq_one_letter_code
_entity_poly.pdbx_strand_id
1 'polypeptide(L)'
;MPIQMRFALASAGLLFLMPLLAGILKASVFWCLAIYAIFILNAAIGAARVGREGGLMSMRGILITQGVLIVVFYLLGRFINLLAMSGDRVELTPTLYAVFVVIALAAIGAGLVASKKPANSTDAKDA
;
A
#
# COMPACT_ATOMS: atom_id res chain seq x y z
N MET A 1 14.16 13.22 -9.96
CA MET A 1 13.62 11.91 -9.55
C MET A 1 12.82 11.35 -10.72
N PRO A 2 13.12 10.14 -11.22
CA PRO A 2 12.42 9.58 -12.38
C PRO A 2 10.93 9.35 -12.08
N ILE A 3 10.08 9.45 -13.11
CA ILE A 3 8.61 9.46 -12.95
C ILE A 3 8.11 8.21 -12.22
N GLN A 4 8.70 7.04 -12.51
CA GLN A 4 8.37 5.76 -11.88
C GLN A 4 8.67 5.76 -10.37
N MET A 5 9.75 6.42 -9.96
CA MET A 5 10.14 6.50 -8.55
C MET A 5 9.21 7.43 -7.75
N ARG A 6 8.63 8.46 -8.41
CA ARG A 6 7.56 9.29 -7.83
C ARG A 6 6.27 8.48 -7.63
N PHE A 7 5.87 7.67 -8.61
CA PHE A 7 4.70 6.79 -8.47
C PHE A 7 4.89 5.68 -7.44
N ALA A 8 6.09 5.10 -7.35
CA ALA A 8 6.41 4.11 -6.32
C ALA A 8 6.32 4.73 -4.91
N LEU A 9 6.85 5.93 -4.72
CA LEU A 9 6.76 6.66 -3.46
C LEU A 9 5.31 7.01 -3.11
N ALA A 10 4.53 7.48 -4.08
CA ALA A 10 3.10 7.78 -3.89
C ALA A 10 2.28 6.53 -3.54
N SER A 11 2.54 5.41 -4.22
CA SER A 11 1.92 4.10 -3.93
C SER A 11 2.25 3.64 -2.50
N ALA A 12 3.53 3.71 -2.11
CA ALA A 12 3.95 3.35 -0.76
C ALA A 12 3.29 4.25 0.30
N GLY A 13 3.26 5.56 0.08
CA GLY A 13 2.61 6.51 0.99
C GLY A 13 1.10 6.27 1.14
N LEU A 14 0.38 6.06 0.04
CA LEU A 14 -1.06 5.74 0.09
C LEU A 14 -1.33 4.44 0.86
N LEU A 15 -0.49 3.43 0.64
CA LEU A 15 -0.67 2.13 1.27
C LEU A 15 -0.46 2.19 2.80
N PHE A 16 0.40 3.07 3.31
CA PHE A 16 0.56 3.30 4.75
C PHE A 16 -0.50 4.23 5.37
N LEU A 17 -1.24 4.97 4.54
CA LEU A 17 -2.36 5.78 5.02
C LEU A 17 -3.53 4.90 5.49
N MET A 18 -3.76 3.76 4.84
CA MET A 18 -4.82 2.82 5.21
C MET A 18 -4.72 2.28 6.64
N PRO A 19 -3.58 1.73 7.11
CA PRO A 19 -3.49 1.25 8.49
C PRO A 19 -3.64 2.38 9.50
N LEU A 20 -3.10 3.56 9.20
CA LEU A 20 -3.24 4.75 10.04
C LEU A 20 -4.71 5.14 10.23
N LEU A 21 -5.45 5.27 9.13
CA LEU A 21 -6.88 5.60 9.15
C LEU A 21 -7.68 4.50 9.85
N ALA A 22 -7.38 3.23 9.61
CA ALA A 22 -8.01 2.11 10.31
C ALA A 22 -7.79 2.18 11.83
N GLY A 23 -6.59 2.60 12.26
CA GLY A 23 -6.27 2.85 13.66
C GLY A 23 -7.08 4.00 14.25
N ILE A 24 -7.12 5.14 13.55
CA ILE A 24 -7.86 6.35 13.98
C ILE A 24 -9.35 6.05 14.13
N LEU A 25 -9.93 5.30 13.18
CA LEU A 25 -11.33 4.92 13.17
C LEU A 25 -11.66 3.74 14.10
N LYS A 26 -10.69 3.24 14.87
CA LYS A 26 -10.83 2.06 15.74
C LYS A 26 -11.37 0.82 15.03
N ALA A 27 -11.06 0.68 13.74
CA ALA A 27 -11.42 -0.51 12.97
C ALA A 27 -10.83 -1.77 13.63
N SER A 28 -11.48 -2.92 13.43
CA SER A 28 -11.01 -4.18 14.01
C SER A 28 -9.58 -4.52 13.57
N VAL A 29 -8.82 -5.26 14.39
CA VAL A 29 -7.47 -5.72 14.04
C VAL A 29 -7.43 -6.53 12.74
N PHE A 30 -8.55 -7.17 12.36
CA PHE A 30 -8.70 -7.87 11.08
C PHE A 30 -8.49 -6.96 9.86
N TRP A 31 -8.65 -5.63 10.00
CA TRP A 31 -8.31 -4.66 8.95
C TRP A 31 -6.83 -4.67 8.60
N CYS A 32 -5.95 -4.94 9.57
CA CYS A 32 -4.52 -5.06 9.29
C CYS A 32 -4.24 -6.22 8.33
N LEU A 33 -4.98 -7.33 8.45
CA LEU A 33 -4.84 -8.48 7.54
C LEU A 33 -5.33 -8.13 6.13
N ALA A 34 -6.46 -7.44 6.01
CA ALA A 34 -6.99 -7.00 4.71
C ALA A 34 -6.03 -6.03 3.99
N ILE A 35 -5.47 -5.07 4.73
CA ILE A 35 -4.47 -4.14 4.21
C ILE A 35 -3.21 -4.90 3.80
N TYR A 36 -2.75 -5.86 4.62
CA TYR A 36 -1.57 -6.65 4.29
C TYR A 36 -1.77 -7.50 3.03
N ALA A 37 -2.95 -8.04 2.81
CA ALA A 37 -3.29 -8.75 1.58
C ALA A 37 -3.18 -7.85 0.34
N ILE A 38 -3.64 -6.59 0.42
CA ILE A 38 -3.49 -5.61 -0.67
C ILE A 38 -2.02 -5.32 -0.97
N PHE A 39 -1.18 -5.21 0.07
CA PHE A 39 0.26 -5.05 -0.07
C PHE A 39 0.93 -6.24 -0.77
N ILE A 40 0.58 -7.46 -0.35
CA ILE A 40 1.10 -8.69 -0.97
C ILE A 40 0.68 -8.74 -2.45
N LEU A 41 -0.57 -8.42 -2.76
CA LEU A 41 -1.08 -8.39 -4.13
C LEU A 41 -0.31 -7.38 -4.98
N ASN A 42 -0.11 -6.16 -4.48
CA ASN A 42 0.64 -5.12 -5.20
C ASN A 42 2.11 -5.53 -5.41
N ALA A 43 2.74 -6.13 -4.40
CA ALA A 43 4.10 -6.66 -4.49
C ALA A 43 4.20 -7.82 -5.50
N ALA A 44 3.23 -8.74 -5.52
CA ALA A 44 3.17 -9.84 -6.47
C ALA A 44 3.06 -9.37 -7.92
N ILE A 45 2.17 -8.40 -8.17
CA ILE A 45 2.01 -7.78 -9.49
C ILE A 45 3.32 -7.08 -9.92
N GLY A 46 3.96 -6.36 -9.00
CA GLY A 46 5.24 -5.73 -9.26
C GLY A 46 6.36 -6.73 -9.58
N ALA A 47 6.46 -7.82 -8.81
CA ALA A 47 7.47 -8.86 -9.01
C ALA A 47 7.33 -9.56 -10.38
N ALA A 48 6.09 -9.90 -10.76
CA ALA A 48 5.79 -10.57 -12.03
C ALA A 48 6.14 -9.69 -13.24
N ARG A 49 5.86 -8.38 -13.19
CA ARG A 49 6.12 -7.46 -14.31
C ARG A 49 7.59 -7.09 -14.49
N VAL A 50 8.33 -6.99 -13.39
CA VAL A 50 9.74 -6.58 -13.44
C VAL A 50 10.66 -7.76 -13.82
N GLY A 51 10.15 -8.98 -13.86
CA GLY A 51 10.93 -10.18 -14.22
C GLY A 51 12.01 -10.48 -13.19
N ARG A 52 11.74 -10.20 -11.92
CA ARG A 52 12.72 -10.33 -10.83
C ARG A 52 13.01 -11.82 -10.59
N GLU A 53 14.25 -12.25 -10.83
CA GLU A 53 14.70 -13.60 -10.50
C GLU A 53 14.48 -13.86 -8.99
N GLY A 54 13.71 -14.90 -8.66
CA GLY A 54 13.30 -15.22 -7.28
C GLY A 54 11.89 -14.77 -6.87
N GLY A 55 11.13 -14.09 -7.73
CA GLY A 55 9.68 -13.86 -7.56
C GLY A 55 9.27 -13.21 -6.24
N LEU A 56 8.21 -13.72 -5.60
CA LEU A 56 7.72 -13.20 -4.31
C LEU A 56 8.71 -13.47 -3.15
N MET A 57 9.47 -14.57 -3.23
CA MET A 57 10.41 -14.99 -2.20
C MET A 57 11.59 -14.03 -2.05
N SER A 58 12.04 -13.41 -3.15
CA SER A 58 13.06 -12.36 -3.10
C SER A 58 12.56 -11.06 -2.47
N MET A 59 11.24 -10.90 -2.33
CA MET A 59 10.60 -9.75 -1.66
C MET A 59 10.27 -10.02 -0.19
N ARG A 60 10.61 -11.19 0.37
CA ARG A 60 10.26 -11.58 1.75
C ARG A 60 10.64 -10.53 2.79
N GLY A 61 11.85 -9.96 2.71
CA GLY A 61 12.29 -8.91 3.64
C GLY A 61 11.42 -7.67 3.57
N ILE A 62 11.03 -7.26 2.36
CA ILE A 62 10.13 -6.11 2.15
C ILE A 62 8.75 -6.45 2.72
N LEU A 63 8.19 -7.62 2.41
CA LEU A 63 6.87 -8.03 2.88
C LEU A 63 6.79 -8.12 4.42
N ILE A 64 7.85 -8.57 5.08
CA ILE A 64 7.92 -8.60 6.56
C ILE A 64 7.92 -7.17 7.10
N THR A 65 8.80 -6.31 6.58
CA THR A 65 8.87 -4.89 6.99
C THR A 65 7.54 -4.18 6.77
N GLN A 66 6.86 -4.44 5.66
CA GLN A 66 5.53 -3.91 5.37
C GLN A 66 4.50 -4.39 6.40
N GLY A 67 4.51 -5.67 6.75
CA GLY A 67 3.64 -6.23 7.79
C GLY A 67 3.84 -5.56 9.15
N VAL A 68 5.09 -5.36 9.55
CA VAL A 68 5.43 -4.64 10.80
C VAL A 68 4.93 -3.20 10.74
N LEU A 69 5.18 -2.49 9.64
CA LEU A 69 4.76 -1.09 9.48
C LEU A 69 3.24 -0.94 9.50
N ILE A 70 2.47 -1.87 8.90
CA ILE A 70 1.00 -1.85 8.99
C ILE A 70 0.54 -1.85 10.44
N VAL A 71 1.12 -2.72 11.27
CA VAL A 71 0.79 -2.78 12.70
C VAL A 71 1.19 -1.49 13.41
N VAL A 72 2.40 -0.97 13.15
CA VAL A 72 2.88 0.28 13.75
C VAL A 72 1.96 1.45 13.41
N PHE A 73 1.61 1.64 12.13
CA PHE A 73 0.73 2.73 11.70
C PHE A 73 -0.68 2.58 12.26
N TYR A 74 -1.20 1.35 12.38
CA TYR A 74 -2.49 1.10 13.03
C TYR A 74 -2.46 1.50 14.51
N LEU A 75 -1.41 1.14 15.25
CA LEU A 75 -1.25 1.53 16.65
C LEU A 75 -1.06 3.04 16.82
N LEU A 76 -0.30 3.68 15.93
CA LEU A 76 -0.18 5.13 15.88
C LEU A 76 -1.54 5.80 15.66
N GLY A 77 -2.35 5.27 14.75
CA GLY A 77 -3.71 5.77 14.52
C GLY A 77 -4.59 5.65 15.76
N ARG A 78 -4.52 4.50 16.46
CA ARG A 78 -5.20 4.30 17.75
C ARG A 78 -4.76 5.32 18.79
N PHE A 79 -3.46 5.58 18.88
CA PHE A 79 -2.89 6.55 19.80
C PHE A 79 -3.36 7.99 19.48
N ILE A 80 -3.36 8.38 18.21
CA ILE A 80 -3.87 9.69 17.76
C ILE A 80 -5.35 9.84 18.14
N ASN A 81 -6.18 8.82 17.90
CA ASN A 81 -7.59 8.86 18.30
C ASN A 81 -7.76 9.02 19.82
N LEU A 82 -6.95 8.34 20.63
CA LEU A 82 -6.99 8.49 22.09
C LEU A 82 -6.67 9.92 22.53
N LEU A 83 -5.68 10.57 21.90
CA LEU A 83 -5.29 11.94 22.21
C LEU A 83 -6.28 13.00 21.69
N ALA A 84 -6.82 12.80 20.48
CA ALA A 84 -7.56 13.84 19.77
C ALA A 84 -9.09 13.70 19.87
N MET A 85 -9.60 12.49 20.09
CA MET A 85 -11.04 12.18 20.10
C MET A 85 -11.50 11.55 21.41
N SER A 86 -10.70 11.69 22.48
CA SER A 86 -10.99 11.18 23.85
C SER A 86 -11.33 9.69 23.91
N GLY A 87 -11.03 8.93 22.87
CA GLY A 87 -11.37 7.52 22.80
C GLY A 87 -12.84 7.22 22.51
N ASP A 88 -13.60 8.07 21.83
CA ASP A 88 -14.89 7.65 21.27
C ASP A 88 -14.71 6.76 20.04
N ARG A 89 -15.59 5.76 19.88
CA ARG A 89 -15.59 4.91 18.68
C ARG A 89 -16.24 5.70 17.54
N VAL A 90 -15.48 5.95 16.49
CA VAL A 90 -16.03 6.46 15.23
C VAL A 90 -16.77 5.30 14.55
N GLU A 91 -18.05 5.47 14.27
CA GLU A 91 -18.80 4.48 13.50
C GLU A 91 -18.24 4.36 12.08
N LEU A 92 -17.91 3.14 11.68
CA LEU A 92 -17.47 2.84 10.31
C LEU A 92 -18.68 2.87 9.38
N THR A 93 -18.92 4.04 8.79
CA THR A 93 -19.99 4.25 7.81
C THR A 93 -19.63 3.65 6.44
N PRO A 94 -20.63 3.36 5.58
CA PRO A 94 -20.40 2.95 4.20
C PRO A 94 -19.46 3.88 3.43
N THR A 95 -19.53 5.19 3.71
CA THR A 95 -18.67 6.21 3.11
C THR A 95 -17.20 6.00 3.49
N LEU A 96 -16.90 5.66 4.74
CA LEU A 96 -15.52 5.38 5.17
C LEU A 96 -14.97 4.13 4.50
N TYR A 97 -15.80 3.09 4.34
CA TYR A 97 -15.41 1.91 3.55
C TYR A 97 -15.12 2.26 2.10
N ALA A 98 -15.92 3.13 1.47
CA ALA A 98 -15.66 3.61 0.12
C ALA A 98 -14.30 4.34 0.03
N VAL A 99 -13.96 5.17 1.04
CA VAL A 99 -12.65 5.85 1.10
C VAL A 99 -11.50 4.83 1.17
N PHE A 100 -11.61 3.78 2.00
CA PHE A 100 -10.61 2.71 2.04
C PHE A 100 -10.43 2.02 0.69
N VAL A 101 -11.53 1.69 0.02
CA VAL A 101 -11.50 1.06 -1.31
C VAL A 101 -10.85 1.98 -2.34
N VAL A 102 -11.16 3.27 -2.35
CA VAL A 102 -10.55 4.25 -3.26
C VAL A 102 -9.04 4.34 -3.03
N ILE A 103 -8.58 4.41 -1.78
CA ILE A 103 -7.15 4.45 -1.46
C ILE A 103 -6.46 3.15 -1.92
N ALA A 104 -7.08 1.99 -1.69
CA ALA A 104 -6.56 0.71 -2.15
C ALA A 104 -6.41 0.63 -3.67
N LEU A 105 -7.44 1.05 -4.41
CA LEU A 105 -7.42 1.09 -5.88
C LEU A 105 -6.36 2.08 -6.40
N ALA A 106 -6.25 3.26 -5.79
CA ALA A 106 -5.25 4.26 -6.16
C ALA A 106 -3.82 3.76 -5.90
N ALA A 107 -3.59 3.06 -4.78
CA ALA A 107 -2.31 2.44 -4.47
C ALA A 107 -1.91 1.36 -5.49
N ILE A 108 -2.85 0.47 -5.87
CA ILE A 108 -2.64 -0.56 -6.89
C ILE A 108 -2.38 0.11 -8.25
N GLY A 109 -3.18 1.11 -8.62
CA GLY A 109 -3.00 1.87 -9.87
C GLY A 109 -1.63 2.55 -9.97
N ALA A 110 -1.19 3.23 -8.90
CA ALA A 110 0.13 3.83 -8.84
C ALA A 110 1.26 2.78 -8.91
N GLY A 111 1.08 1.63 -8.25
CA GLY A 111 2.01 0.50 -8.34
C GLY A 111 2.10 -0.10 -9.75
N LEU A 112 0.97 -0.17 -10.47
CA LEU A 112 0.91 -0.62 -11.86
C LEU A 112 1.66 0.32 -12.82
N VAL A 113 1.61 1.64 -12.59
CA VAL A 113 2.35 2.63 -13.37
C VAL A 113 3.84 2.58 -13.05
N ALA A 114 4.20 2.46 -11.77
CA ALA A 114 5.59 2.37 -11.33
C ALA A 114 6.29 1.09 -11.81
N SER A 115 5.56 -0.01 -11.95
CA SER A 115 6.07 -1.32 -12.40
C SER A 115 6.14 -1.47 -13.92
N LYS A 116 5.76 -0.46 -14.72
CA LYS A 116 5.96 -0.52 -16.17
C LYS A 116 7.45 -0.59 -16.49
N LYS A 117 7.86 -1.66 -17.16
CA LYS A 117 9.21 -1.78 -17.73
C LYS A 117 9.46 -0.56 -18.63
N PRO A 118 10.59 0.16 -18.49
CA PRO A 118 10.93 1.20 -19.46
C PRO A 118 10.99 0.56 -20.85
N ALA A 119 10.39 1.21 -21.85
CA ALA A 119 10.59 0.81 -23.24
C ALA A 119 12.10 0.95 -23.51
N ASN A 120 12.77 -0.15 -23.78
CA ASN A 120 14.16 -0.11 -24.21
C ASN A 120 14.20 0.70 -25.51
N SER A 121 15.07 1.70 -25.56
CA SER A 121 15.36 2.52 -26.74
C SER A 121 16.08 1.76 -27.87
N THR A 122 15.92 0.44 -27.94
CA THR A 122 16.58 -0.43 -28.91
C THR A 122 15.64 -0.86 -30.05
N ASP A 123 14.32 -0.80 -29.86
CA ASP A 123 13.35 -1.17 -30.91
C ASP A 123 13.09 -0.06 -31.95
N ALA A 124 13.79 1.07 -31.85
CA ALA A 124 13.64 2.21 -32.77
C ALA A 124 14.78 2.33 -33.80
N LYS A 125 15.72 1.38 -33.85
CA LYS A 125 16.82 1.40 -34.83
C LYS A 125 16.71 0.39 -35.98
N ASP A 126 15.70 -0.49 -35.96
CA ASP A 126 15.52 -1.53 -36.98
C ASP A 126 14.19 -1.38 -37.76
N ALA A 127 13.78 -0.14 -38.05
CA ALA A 127 12.68 0.16 -38.97
C ALA A 127 13.15 1.10 -40.09
#